data_AF-A0A388SMF2-F1
#
_entry.id   AF-A0A388SMF2-F1
#
_cell.length_a   1.000
_cell.length_b   1.000
_cell.length_c   1.000
_cell.angle_alpha   90.00
_cell.angle_beta   90.00
_cell.angle_gamma   90.00
#
_symmetry.space_group_name_H-M   'P 1'
#
loop_
_entity.id
_entity.type
_entity.pdbx_description
1 polymer ?
#
loop_
_entity_poly.entity_id
_entity_poly.type
_entity_poly.pdbx_seq_one_letter_code
_entity_poly.pdbx_strand_id
1 'polypeptide(L)'
;MNLHVARLAAALVMCAAMSWLIPDAYRRATNPERMWSSAFYSAVIDRFMIRTDTSSASEYSDEDGKTYTLRDFRLLLPFLYFADLEKQKQFPATVTGTPVTPEAARQAMQSLQLRPRDWNRDQPPLHVLLEASPTGASLGLPPDVFRLEADGITFIRCADGSVNAEKSANFRDAMNAAGVAWPLRGLGGNPTPLKPFDEGYLLVDGKGAVFQLTMVRGEPACRATGLAVEGRVRAVVVDEHPRKEFIGAIVTDAAVYLVMYGNTLTRLPLEGFDASGSLAQVRSDPLHRTVATADVRDRINLPTRYVAVTPAYAPVRRFNLGLPAPMRERLAFLQDMGSALSPFAVRQFAPEEGRILLRVEPAASLPIATLGCVAATLLLLAGRRWQRQRVHPVEMLVTLAFGLPGLVGVALFGPVGVTPPPSSPPGGRQPSCS
;
A
#
# COMPACT_ATOMS: atom_id res chain seq x y z
N MET A 1 -36.14 -28.70 23.10
CA MET A 1 -35.89 -28.52 21.65
C MET A 1 -34.41 -28.81 21.44
N ASN A 2 -34.07 -29.98 20.89
CA ASN A 2 -32.67 -30.38 20.76
C ASN A 2 -32.09 -29.79 19.47
N LEU A 3 -30.84 -29.34 19.54
CA LEU A 3 -30.09 -28.75 18.43
C LEU A 3 -29.10 -29.79 17.88
N HIS A 4 -29.03 -29.92 16.56
CA HIS A 4 -27.93 -30.63 15.93
C HIS A 4 -26.68 -29.75 15.95
N VAL A 5 -25.87 -29.87 17.00
CA VAL A 5 -24.67 -29.05 17.22
C VAL A 5 -23.72 -29.09 16.02
N ALA A 6 -23.53 -30.25 15.40
CA ALA A 6 -22.69 -30.39 14.21
C ALA A 6 -23.22 -29.59 13.00
N ARG A 7 -24.54 -29.58 12.79
CA ARG A 7 -25.18 -28.81 11.71
C ARG A 7 -25.11 -27.31 11.97
N LEU A 8 -25.29 -26.90 13.24
CA LEU A 8 -25.12 -25.50 13.65
C LEU A 8 -23.68 -25.04 13.44
N ALA A 9 -22.69 -25.84 13.85
CA ALA A 9 -21.28 -25.54 13.65
C ALA A 9 -20.92 -25.40 12.16
N ALA A 10 -21.38 -26.33 11.32
CA ALA A 10 -21.20 -26.24 9.86
C ALA A 10 -21.86 -24.98 9.27
N ALA A 11 -23.08 -24.65 9.71
CA ALA A 11 -23.76 -23.44 9.29
C ALA A 11 -22.98 -22.18 9.67
N LEU A 12 -22.45 -22.09 10.90
CA LEU A 12 -21.66 -20.93 11.36
C LEU A 12 -20.34 -20.77 10.61
N VAL A 13 -19.62 -21.87 10.35
CA VAL A 13 -18.41 -21.85 9.51
C VAL A 13 -18.75 -21.34 8.11
N MET A 14 -19.87 -21.80 7.55
CA MET A 14 -20.33 -21.33 6.24
C MET A 14 -20.70 -19.85 6.26
N CYS A 15 -21.37 -19.37 7.32
CA CYS A 15 -21.69 -17.96 7.49
C CYS A 15 -20.42 -17.11 7.52
N ALA A 16 -19.39 -17.53 8.25
CA ALA A 16 -18.12 -16.82 8.32
C ALA A 16 -17.42 -16.75 6.94
N ALA A 17 -17.37 -17.88 6.22
CA ALA A 17 -16.79 -17.91 4.87
C ALA A 17 -17.58 -17.05 3.86
N MET A 18 -18.91 -17.09 3.91
CA MET A 18 -19.77 -16.30 3.03
C MET A 18 -19.78 -14.80 3.37
N SER A 19 -19.56 -14.43 4.64
CA SER A 19 -19.41 -13.03 5.08
C SER A 19 -18.14 -12.37 4.52
N TRP A 20 -17.17 -13.18 4.08
CA TRP A 20 -16.04 -12.71 3.28
C TRP A 20 -16.35 -12.79 1.78
N LEU A 21 -16.79 -13.95 1.28
CA LEU A 21 -16.91 -14.21 -0.16
C LEU A 21 -17.97 -13.33 -0.84
N ILE A 22 -19.16 -13.19 -0.25
CA ILE A 22 -20.28 -12.49 -0.90
C ILE A 22 -19.98 -10.99 -1.05
N PRO A 23 -19.58 -10.25 0.01
CA PRO A 23 -19.20 -8.85 -0.15
C PRO A 23 -18.00 -8.67 -1.09
N ASP A 24 -17.03 -9.58 -1.05
CA ASP A 24 -15.86 -9.48 -1.93
C ASP A 24 -16.21 -9.73 -3.40
N ALA A 25 -17.01 -10.74 -3.70
CA ALA A 25 -17.50 -11.02 -5.05
C ALA A 25 -18.33 -9.85 -5.58
N TYR A 26 -19.22 -9.28 -4.76
CA TYR A 26 -19.98 -8.09 -5.13
C TYR A 26 -19.06 -6.92 -5.45
N ARG A 27 -18.09 -6.60 -4.58
CA ARG A 27 -17.13 -5.52 -4.82
C ARG A 27 -16.34 -5.74 -6.11
N ARG A 28 -15.94 -6.98 -6.42
CA ARG A 28 -15.22 -7.27 -7.67
C ARG A 28 -16.11 -7.12 -8.91
N ALA A 29 -17.36 -7.57 -8.83
CA ALA A 29 -18.33 -7.49 -9.93
C ALA A 29 -18.81 -6.07 -10.20
N THR A 30 -18.92 -5.25 -9.15
CA THR A 30 -19.41 -3.87 -9.22
C THR A 30 -18.31 -2.83 -9.21
N ASN A 31 -17.04 -3.24 -9.05
CA ASN A 31 -15.92 -2.31 -9.12
C ASN A 31 -16.03 -1.58 -10.46
N PRO A 32 -16.19 -0.24 -10.48
CA PRO A 32 -16.15 0.47 -11.73
C PRO A 32 -14.81 0.20 -12.40
N GLU A 33 -14.79 0.43 -13.71
CA GLU A 33 -13.59 0.34 -14.52
C GLU A 33 -12.39 0.92 -13.77
N ARG A 34 -11.24 0.22 -13.85
CA ARG A 34 -9.99 0.70 -13.25
C ARG A 34 -9.61 2.02 -13.90
N MET A 35 -10.11 3.12 -13.35
CA MET A 35 -9.74 4.47 -13.72
C MET A 35 -8.50 4.83 -12.93
N TRP A 36 -7.41 5.10 -13.63
CA TRP A 36 -6.17 5.57 -13.04
C TRP A 36 -5.85 6.96 -13.58
N SER A 37 -5.98 7.97 -12.73
CA SER A 37 -5.60 9.33 -13.08
C SER A 37 -4.25 9.68 -12.46
N SER A 38 -3.40 10.33 -13.26
CA SER A 38 -2.10 10.82 -12.82
C SER A 38 -1.84 12.22 -13.38
N ALA A 39 -1.30 13.10 -12.53
CA ALA A 39 -0.91 14.45 -12.93
C ALA A 39 0.61 14.57 -13.10
N PHE A 40 1.01 15.40 -14.07
CA PHE A 40 2.39 15.71 -14.43
C PHE A 40 2.51 17.21 -14.65
N TYR A 41 3.50 17.86 -14.06
CA TYR A 41 3.70 19.28 -14.28
C TYR A 41 4.35 19.55 -15.65
N SER A 42 3.75 20.46 -16.43
CA SER A 42 4.31 20.95 -17.68
C SER A 42 4.96 22.30 -17.48
N ALA A 43 6.27 22.37 -17.68
CA ALA A 43 7.00 23.64 -17.72
C ALA A 43 6.65 24.49 -18.96
N VAL A 44 6.08 23.89 -20.01
CA VAL A 44 5.79 24.60 -21.28
C VAL A 44 4.63 25.58 -21.11
N ILE A 45 3.58 25.16 -20.39
CA ILE A 45 2.36 25.95 -20.17
C ILE A 45 2.16 26.33 -18.69
N ASP A 46 3.10 26.00 -17.81
CA ASP A 46 3.02 26.21 -16.36
C ASP A 46 1.72 25.64 -15.77
N ARG A 47 1.39 24.38 -16.07
CA ARG A 47 0.16 23.73 -15.61
C ARG A 47 0.35 22.25 -15.36
N PHE A 48 -0.49 21.67 -14.51
CA PHE A 48 -0.61 20.23 -14.43
C PHE A 48 -1.38 19.65 -15.60
N MET A 49 -0.79 18.61 -16.17
CA MET A 49 -1.32 17.79 -17.23
C MET A 49 -1.78 16.47 -16.64
N ILE A 50 -3.04 16.12 -16.88
CA ILE A 50 -3.73 14.98 -16.32
C ILE A 50 -3.88 13.93 -17.41
N ARG A 51 -3.45 12.71 -17.09
CA ARG A 51 -3.75 11.52 -17.86
C ARG A 51 -4.71 10.66 -17.05
N THR A 52 -5.88 10.39 -17.60
CA THR A 52 -6.89 9.50 -17.03
C THR A 52 -7.01 8.27 -17.90
N ASP A 53 -6.48 7.15 -17.43
CA ASP A 53 -6.61 5.87 -18.10
C ASP A 53 -7.89 5.18 -17.64
N THR A 54 -8.79 4.84 -18.56
CA THR A 54 -10.00 4.03 -18.34
C THR A 54 -9.82 2.63 -18.92
N SER A 55 -10.83 1.76 -18.83
CA SER A 55 -10.74 0.40 -19.42
C SER A 55 -10.59 0.44 -20.94
N SER A 56 -11.21 1.44 -21.58
CA SER A 56 -11.35 1.54 -23.03
C SER A 56 -10.43 2.56 -23.67
N ALA A 57 -10.08 3.64 -22.95
CA ALA A 57 -9.33 4.75 -23.53
C ALA A 57 -8.53 5.55 -22.48
N SER A 58 -7.53 6.28 -22.96
CA SER A 58 -6.80 7.28 -22.18
C SER A 58 -7.29 8.67 -22.58
N GLU A 59 -7.73 9.44 -21.59
CA GLU A 59 -8.11 10.84 -21.73
C GLU A 59 -6.96 11.73 -21.24
N TYR A 60 -6.76 12.85 -21.94
CA TYR A 60 -5.67 13.79 -21.68
C TYR A 60 -6.27 15.19 -21.50
N SER A 61 -6.06 15.79 -20.34
CA SER A 61 -6.56 17.14 -20.02
C SER A 61 -5.55 17.97 -19.23
N ASP A 62 -5.76 19.28 -19.13
CA ASP A 62 -5.07 20.11 -18.13
C ASP A 62 -5.87 20.25 -16.83
N GLU A 63 -5.27 20.93 -15.85
CA GLU A 63 -5.91 21.27 -14.57
C GLU A 63 -7.17 22.13 -14.69
N ASP A 64 -7.36 22.85 -15.80
CA ASP A 64 -8.57 23.64 -16.09
C ASP A 64 -9.65 22.80 -16.82
N GLY A 65 -9.36 21.54 -17.16
CA GLY A 65 -10.27 20.64 -17.86
C GLY A 65 -10.23 20.73 -19.38
N LYS A 66 -9.29 21.47 -19.97
CA LYS A 66 -9.10 21.51 -21.43
C LYS A 66 -8.56 20.17 -21.92
N THR A 67 -9.23 19.56 -22.89
CA THR A 67 -8.83 18.26 -23.46
C THR A 67 -7.80 18.41 -24.57
N TYR A 68 -6.87 17.46 -24.65
CA TYR A 68 -5.78 17.44 -25.63
C TYR A 68 -5.76 16.13 -26.42
N THR A 69 -5.20 16.18 -27.63
CA THR A 69 -4.82 14.96 -28.33
C THR A 69 -3.58 14.34 -27.67
N LEU A 70 -3.38 13.03 -27.81
CA LEU A 70 -2.15 12.37 -27.31
C LEU A 70 -0.88 13.04 -27.85
N ARG A 71 -0.90 13.48 -29.12
CA ARG A 71 0.25 14.16 -29.73
C ARG A 71 0.55 15.48 -29.01
N ASP A 72 -0.46 16.31 -28.81
CA ASP A 72 -0.28 17.62 -28.17
C ASP A 72 0.09 17.45 -26.69
N PHE A 73 -0.49 16.47 -26.00
CA PHE A 73 -0.15 16.13 -24.62
C PHE A 73 1.35 15.76 -24.47
N ARG A 74 1.89 14.96 -25.39
CA ARG A 74 3.31 14.59 -25.39
C ARG A 74 4.23 15.81 -25.60
N LEU A 75 3.87 16.70 -26.52
CA LEU A 75 4.61 17.93 -26.78
C LEU A 75 4.65 18.87 -25.56
N LEU A 76 3.58 18.86 -24.75
CA LEU A 76 3.51 19.63 -23.51
C LEU A 76 4.30 19.01 -22.35
N LEU A 77 4.66 17.72 -22.44
CA LEU A 77 5.47 17.02 -21.44
C LEU A 77 6.76 16.45 -22.04
N PRO A 78 7.64 17.31 -22.59
CA PRO A 78 8.76 16.85 -23.41
C PRO A 78 9.76 15.98 -22.65
N PHE A 79 9.94 16.22 -21.34
CA PHE A 79 10.86 15.44 -20.52
C PHE A 79 10.32 14.04 -20.16
N LEU A 80 9.00 13.89 -20.04
CA LEU A 80 8.39 12.59 -19.76
C LEU A 80 8.38 11.70 -21.01
N TYR A 81 8.13 12.31 -22.18
CA TYR A 81 8.02 11.63 -23.47
C TYR A 81 9.26 11.84 -24.36
N PHE A 82 10.43 12.06 -23.75
CA PHE A 82 11.65 12.40 -24.48
C PHE A 82 11.99 11.39 -25.57
N ALA A 83 11.83 10.09 -25.30
CA ALA A 83 12.15 9.02 -26.25
C ALA A 83 11.23 9.02 -27.47
N ASP A 84 9.92 9.25 -27.27
CA ASP A 84 8.94 9.34 -28.35
C ASP A 84 9.20 10.59 -29.22
N LEU A 85 9.47 11.73 -28.59
CA LEU A 85 9.73 12.99 -29.27
C LEU A 85 11.07 13.01 -30.01
N GLU A 86 12.11 12.41 -29.43
CA GLU A 86 13.42 12.23 -30.07
C GLU A 86 13.29 11.41 -31.36
N LYS A 87 12.59 10.26 -31.29
CA LYS A 87 12.33 9.40 -32.44
C LYS A 87 11.56 10.12 -33.54
N GLN A 88 10.63 10.99 -33.16
CA GLN A 88 9.82 11.79 -34.10
C GLN A 88 10.51 13.08 -34.55
N LYS A 89 11.73 13.38 -34.07
CA LYS A 89 12.44 14.65 -34.31
C LYS A 89 11.62 15.89 -33.91
N GLN A 90 10.80 15.74 -32.86
CA GLN A 90 9.92 16.78 -32.32
C GLN A 90 10.33 17.21 -30.91
N PHE A 91 11.47 16.75 -30.40
CA PHE A 91 11.97 17.21 -29.12
C PHE A 91 12.31 18.72 -29.19
N PRO A 92 11.80 19.55 -28.27
CA PRO A 92 12.02 20.98 -28.33
C PRO A 92 13.48 21.32 -28.06
N ALA A 93 14.05 22.28 -28.80
CA ALA A 93 15.41 22.76 -28.54
C ALA A 93 15.51 23.59 -27.25
N THR A 94 14.41 24.26 -26.87
CA THR A 94 14.32 25.06 -25.64
C THR A 94 12.98 24.85 -24.95
N VAL A 95 12.99 24.89 -23.62
CA VAL A 95 11.78 24.93 -22.79
C VAL A 95 11.93 26.11 -21.83
N THR A 96 10.96 27.02 -21.79
CA THR A 96 11.03 28.24 -20.96
C THR A 96 12.33 29.05 -21.15
N GLY A 97 12.82 29.13 -22.40
CA GLY A 97 14.07 29.82 -22.73
C GLY A 97 15.36 29.09 -22.33
N THR A 98 15.26 27.92 -21.70
CA THR A 98 16.41 27.09 -21.31
C THR A 98 16.69 26.05 -22.40
N PRO A 99 17.93 25.95 -22.94
CA PRO A 99 18.32 24.88 -23.85
C PRO A 99 18.20 23.51 -23.21
N VAL A 100 17.60 22.55 -23.91
CA VAL A 100 17.39 21.19 -23.39
C VAL A 100 17.74 20.14 -24.44
N THR A 101 18.16 18.96 -23.98
CA THR A 101 18.47 17.81 -24.84
C THR A 101 17.74 16.55 -24.37
N PRO A 102 17.48 15.58 -25.25
CA PRO A 102 16.92 14.28 -24.87
C PRO A 102 17.80 13.55 -23.85
N GLU A 103 19.12 13.67 -23.95
CA GLU A 103 20.07 13.07 -23.01
C GLU A 103 19.94 13.68 -21.62
N ALA A 104 19.83 15.01 -21.53
CA ALA A 104 19.60 15.71 -20.26
C ALA A 104 18.28 15.28 -19.64
N ALA A 105 17.21 15.12 -20.43
CA ALA A 105 15.93 14.58 -19.96
C ALA A 105 16.08 13.16 -19.39
N ARG A 106 16.76 12.27 -20.10
CA ARG A 106 17.00 10.87 -19.69
C ARG A 106 17.78 10.79 -18.38
N GLN A 107 18.85 11.58 -18.22
CA GLN A 107 19.68 11.58 -17.00
C GLN A 107 18.99 12.26 -15.81
N ALA A 108 18.08 13.19 -16.09
CA ALA A 108 17.34 13.93 -15.08
C ALA A 108 16.15 13.15 -14.48
N MET A 109 15.64 12.11 -15.12
CA MET A 109 14.49 11.39 -14.58
C MET A 109 14.89 10.51 -13.40
N GLN A 110 14.61 10.97 -12.17
CA GLN A 110 14.67 10.17 -10.95
C GLN A 110 13.28 10.09 -10.34
N SER A 111 12.87 8.93 -9.85
CA SER A 111 11.59 8.77 -9.16
C SER A 111 11.71 7.96 -7.90
N LEU A 112 11.24 8.50 -6.79
CA LEU A 112 11.15 7.83 -5.51
C LEU A 112 9.69 7.70 -5.10
N GLN A 113 9.27 6.50 -4.70
CA GLN A 113 7.93 6.26 -4.16
C GLN A 113 8.04 5.61 -2.79
N LEU A 114 7.41 6.23 -1.81
CA LEU A 114 7.37 5.82 -0.41
C LEU A 114 5.92 5.46 -0.08
N ARG A 115 5.67 4.22 0.36
CA ARG A 115 4.30 3.75 0.67
C ARG A 115 4.23 3.30 2.12
N PRO A 116 3.12 3.59 2.84
CA PRO A 116 2.91 3.17 4.23
C PRO A 116 3.20 1.69 4.48
N ARG A 117 2.76 0.83 3.56
CA ARG A 117 2.98 -0.62 3.63
C ARG A 117 4.45 -1.03 3.71
N ASP A 118 5.37 -0.20 3.21
CA ASP A 118 6.78 -0.55 3.16
C ASP A 118 7.40 -0.49 4.58
N TRP A 119 6.84 0.31 5.50
CA TRP A 119 7.27 0.41 6.91
C TRP A 119 6.23 -0.02 7.95
N ASN A 120 4.95 -0.14 7.59
CA ASN A 120 3.92 -0.66 8.50
C ASN A 120 3.93 -2.19 8.59
N ARG A 121 4.54 -2.87 7.61
CA ARG A 121 4.77 -4.31 7.67
C ARG A 121 5.95 -4.62 8.57
N ASP A 122 5.89 -5.76 9.24
CA ASP A 122 7.04 -6.29 9.96
C ASP A 122 8.14 -6.63 8.95
N GLN A 123 9.28 -5.94 9.08
CA GLN A 123 10.45 -6.22 8.26
C GLN A 123 11.31 -7.29 8.94
N PRO A 124 11.86 -8.25 8.16
CA PRO A 124 12.81 -9.19 8.73
C PRO A 124 14.03 -8.42 9.27
N PRO A 125 14.57 -8.78 10.45
CA PRO A 125 15.68 -8.07 11.08
C PRO A 125 17.05 -8.41 10.46
N LEU A 126 17.06 -8.83 9.18
CA LEU A 126 18.25 -9.24 8.45
C LEU A 126 18.44 -8.31 7.26
N HIS A 127 19.66 -7.81 7.13
CA HIS A 127 20.06 -6.79 6.18
C HIS A 127 21.31 -7.24 5.43
N VAL A 128 21.47 -6.74 4.21
CA VAL A 128 22.60 -7.08 3.33
C VAL A 128 23.43 -5.81 3.15
N LEU A 129 24.71 -5.85 3.51
CA LEU A 129 25.64 -4.74 3.26
C LEU A 129 26.56 -5.12 2.10
N LEU A 130 26.42 -4.42 0.97
CA LEU A 130 27.23 -4.67 -0.21
C LEU A 130 28.58 -3.94 -0.10
N GLU A 131 29.54 -4.40 -0.88
CA GLU A 131 30.83 -3.73 -1.07
C GLU A 131 30.63 -2.50 -1.98
N ALA A 132 30.94 -1.31 -1.48
CA ALA A 132 30.74 -0.05 -2.20
C ALA A 132 31.80 0.20 -3.28
N SER A 133 32.96 -0.44 -3.19
CA SER A 133 34.05 -0.35 -4.15
C SER A 133 34.50 -1.75 -4.61
N PRO A 134 33.64 -2.49 -5.34
CA PRO A 134 34.00 -3.83 -5.82
C PRO A 134 35.13 -3.75 -6.84
N THR A 135 35.97 -4.79 -6.91
CA THR A 135 37.04 -4.89 -7.93
C THR A 135 36.47 -5.07 -9.34
N GLY A 136 35.28 -5.65 -9.46
CA GLY A 136 34.58 -5.85 -10.73
C GLY A 136 33.54 -4.77 -11.02
N ALA A 137 32.98 -4.78 -12.24
CA ALA A 137 31.97 -3.81 -12.67
C ALA A 137 30.58 -4.01 -12.03
N SER A 138 30.34 -5.16 -11.39
CA SER A 138 29.06 -5.51 -10.76
C SER A 138 29.18 -5.61 -9.25
N LEU A 139 28.15 -5.16 -8.53
CA LEU A 139 28.02 -5.43 -7.11
C LEU A 139 27.73 -6.94 -6.90
N GLY A 140 28.42 -7.54 -5.93
CA GLY A 140 28.22 -8.93 -5.55
C GLY A 140 27.43 -9.06 -4.25
N LEU A 141 26.62 -10.11 -4.12
CA LEU A 141 26.00 -10.44 -2.84
C LEU A 141 27.09 -10.90 -1.85
N PRO A 142 27.13 -10.36 -0.64
CA PRO A 142 28.07 -10.78 0.39
C PRO A 142 27.75 -12.21 0.88
N PRO A 143 28.74 -12.93 1.43
CA PRO A 143 28.53 -14.25 2.03
C PRO A 143 27.87 -14.16 3.42
N ASP A 144 27.63 -12.95 3.93
CA ASP A 144 27.04 -12.67 5.23
C ASP A 144 25.88 -11.67 5.12
N VAL A 145 25.01 -11.73 6.13
CA VAL A 145 23.96 -10.75 6.42
C VAL A 145 24.26 -10.13 7.77
N PHE A 146 23.70 -8.96 8.06
CA PHE A 146 23.78 -8.37 9.39
C PHE A 146 22.40 -8.18 10.01
N ARG A 147 22.36 -8.17 11.34
CA ARG A 147 21.24 -7.70 12.13
C ARG A 147 21.69 -6.59 13.06
N LEU A 148 20.77 -5.74 13.45
CA LEU A 148 20.99 -4.77 14.51
C LEU A 148 20.66 -5.37 15.88
N GLU A 149 21.46 -5.02 16.87
CA GLU A 149 21.23 -5.30 18.28
C GLU A 149 21.01 -3.98 19.04
N ALA A 150 20.67 -4.06 20.33
CA ALA A 150 20.38 -2.87 21.13
C ALA A 150 21.58 -1.92 21.26
N ASP A 151 22.80 -2.45 21.15
CA ASP A 151 24.08 -1.77 21.37
C ASP A 151 25.13 -2.08 20.28
N GLY A 152 24.71 -2.63 19.13
CA GLY A 152 25.66 -3.02 18.10
C GLY A 152 25.08 -3.60 16.82
N ILE A 153 25.98 -4.12 16.00
CA ILE A 153 25.73 -4.75 14.71
C ILE A 153 26.40 -6.12 14.69
N THR A 154 25.66 -7.14 14.28
CA THR A 154 26.14 -8.53 14.24
C THR A 154 26.04 -9.09 12.84
N PHE A 155 27.17 -9.55 12.28
CA PHE A 155 27.25 -10.22 10.99
C PHE A 155 27.13 -11.75 11.17
N ILE A 156 26.31 -12.37 10.34
CA ILE A 156 25.97 -13.79 10.35
C ILE A 156 26.28 -14.36 8.97
N ARG A 157 27.09 -15.41 8.91
CA ARG A 157 27.41 -16.09 7.66
C ARG A 157 26.20 -16.84 7.14
N CYS A 158 25.89 -16.68 5.86
CA CYS A 158 24.76 -17.35 5.23
C CYS A 158 24.98 -18.87 5.08
N ALA A 159 26.23 -19.32 5.02
CA ALA A 159 26.58 -20.72 4.75
C ALA A 159 26.21 -21.66 5.92
N ASP A 160 26.47 -21.23 7.16
CA ASP A 160 26.34 -22.06 8.36
C ASP A 160 25.59 -21.37 9.52
N GLY A 161 25.18 -20.12 9.36
CA GLY A 161 24.51 -19.34 10.40
C GLY A 161 25.43 -18.88 11.53
N SER A 162 26.75 -19.06 11.40
CA SER A 162 27.72 -18.66 12.43
C SER A 162 27.91 -17.14 12.48
N VAL A 163 28.17 -16.61 13.68
CA VAL A 163 28.46 -15.19 13.88
C VAL A 163 29.91 -14.89 13.50
N ASN A 164 30.11 -13.86 12.67
CA ASN A 164 31.42 -13.32 12.38
C ASN A 164 31.79 -12.26 13.43
N ALA A 165 32.36 -12.71 14.56
CA ALA A 165 32.64 -11.86 15.71
C ALA A 165 33.64 -10.73 15.39
N GLU A 166 34.67 -11.03 14.59
CA GLU A 166 35.68 -10.05 14.17
C GLU A 166 35.06 -8.93 13.33
N LYS A 167 34.34 -9.28 12.26
CA LYS A 167 33.66 -8.28 11.41
C LYS A 167 32.64 -7.47 12.20
N SER A 168 31.88 -8.14 13.09
CA SER A 168 30.88 -7.47 13.95
C SER A 168 31.54 -6.44 14.88
N ALA A 169 32.67 -6.79 15.50
CA ALA A 169 33.43 -5.87 16.35
C ALA A 169 33.95 -4.67 15.55
N ASN A 170 34.59 -4.91 14.39
CA ASN A 170 35.13 -3.84 13.55
C ASN A 170 34.06 -2.82 13.13
N PHE A 171 32.89 -3.30 12.69
CA PHE A 171 31.79 -2.43 12.30
C PHE A 171 31.19 -1.67 13.48
N ARG A 172 30.99 -2.33 14.62
CA ARG A 172 30.52 -1.69 15.85
C ARG A 172 31.48 -0.59 16.31
N ASP A 173 32.77 -0.87 16.31
CA ASP A 173 33.80 0.06 16.78
C ASP A 173 33.90 1.27 15.86
N ALA A 174 33.81 1.08 14.53
CA ALA A 174 33.75 2.18 13.56
C ALA A 174 32.50 3.06 13.73
N MET A 175 31.34 2.47 14.00
CA MET A 175 30.10 3.21 14.29
C MET A 175 30.21 4.01 15.60
N ASN A 176 30.77 3.40 16.64
CA ASN A 176 30.99 4.06 17.93
C ASN A 176 32.01 5.20 17.81
N ALA A 177 33.09 5.01 17.05
CA ALA A 177 34.09 6.04 16.77
C ALA A 177 33.49 7.22 15.99
N ALA A 178 32.53 6.96 15.09
CA ALA A 178 31.78 8.01 14.41
C ALA A 178 30.79 8.75 15.32
N GLY A 179 30.50 8.24 16.52
CA GLY A 179 29.63 8.85 17.52
C GLY A 179 28.17 8.42 17.46
N VAL A 180 27.86 7.27 16.85
CA VAL A 180 26.49 6.72 16.77
C VAL A 180 25.95 6.43 18.17
N ALA A 181 24.78 7.01 18.51
CA ALA A 181 24.07 6.66 19.74
C ALA A 181 23.11 5.47 19.53
N TRP A 182 23.26 4.43 20.32
CA TRP A 182 22.36 3.27 20.32
C TRP A 182 21.16 3.45 21.27
N PRO A 183 20.03 2.75 21.06
CA PRO A 183 19.69 1.93 19.89
C PRO A 183 19.34 2.82 18.68
N LEU A 184 19.53 2.28 17.47
CA LEU A 184 19.13 2.98 16.23
C LEU A 184 17.60 3.12 16.17
N ARG A 185 17.14 4.30 15.72
CA ARG A 185 15.73 4.62 15.48
C ARG A 185 15.29 4.36 14.04
N GLY A 186 16.24 4.29 13.12
CA GLY A 186 15.97 4.05 11.70
C GLY A 186 17.17 3.45 10.98
N LEU A 187 16.90 2.54 10.06
CA LEU A 187 17.87 1.91 9.19
C LEU A 187 17.27 1.81 7.79
N GLY A 188 18.01 2.24 6.77
CA GLY A 188 17.59 2.14 5.38
C GLY A 188 18.77 1.83 4.50
N GLY A 189 18.59 0.89 3.59
CA GLY A 189 19.59 0.50 2.59
C GLY A 189 18.91 -0.19 1.43
N ASN A 190 19.65 -0.38 0.34
CA ASN A 190 19.15 -1.07 -0.84
C ASN A 190 19.92 -2.39 -1.04
N PRO A 191 19.33 -3.56 -0.70
CA PRO A 191 20.05 -4.82 -0.71
C PRO A 191 20.28 -5.40 -2.12
N THR A 192 19.75 -4.76 -3.18
CA THR A 192 19.88 -5.27 -4.54
C THR A 192 21.28 -5.05 -5.12
N PRO A 193 21.92 -6.06 -5.74
CA PRO A 193 23.16 -5.89 -6.48
C PRO A 193 22.95 -5.28 -7.88
N LEU A 194 21.69 -5.12 -8.33
CA LEU A 194 21.35 -4.62 -9.66
C LEU A 194 21.44 -3.10 -9.80
N LYS A 195 21.72 -2.39 -8.71
CA LYS A 195 21.89 -0.95 -8.69
C LYS A 195 23.25 -0.54 -9.29
N PRO A 196 23.36 0.69 -9.83
CA PRO A 196 24.58 1.12 -10.53
C PRO A 196 25.79 1.31 -9.61
N PHE A 197 25.56 1.61 -8.34
CA PHE A 197 26.58 1.78 -7.29
C PHE A 197 25.92 1.60 -5.92
N ASP A 198 26.72 1.44 -4.87
CA ASP A 198 26.24 1.26 -3.49
C ASP A 198 26.62 2.47 -2.62
N GLU A 199 25.61 3.06 -1.97
CA GLU A 199 25.77 4.14 -0.97
C GLU A 199 25.70 3.59 0.46
N GLY A 200 25.68 2.27 0.61
CA GLY A 200 25.50 1.58 1.88
C GLY A 200 24.14 1.85 2.53
N TYR A 201 24.18 2.15 3.82
CA TYR A 201 23.01 2.38 4.65
C TYR A 201 22.98 3.80 5.20
N LEU A 202 21.79 4.39 5.21
CA LEU A 202 21.48 5.54 6.03
C LEU A 202 20.96 5.07 7.39
N LEU A 203 21.53 5.62 8.45
CA LEU A 203 21.20 5.32 9.84
C LEU A 203 20.61 6.56 10.49
N VAL A 204 19.59 6.38 11.33
CA VAL A 204 19.16 7.40 12.29
C VAL A 204 19.36 6.86 13.69
N ASP A 205 20.20 7.52 14.46
CA ASP A 205 20.61 7.05 15.78
C ASP A 205 19.58 7.34 16.88
N GLY A 206 19.89 6.92 18.10
CA GLY A 206 19.10 7.10 19.32
C GLY A 206 18.89 8.57 19.74
N LYS A 207 19.57 9.54 19.10
CA LYS A 207 19.39 10.99 19.31
C LYS A 207 18.76 11.69 18.11
N GLY A 208 18.53 10.98 17.00
CA GLY A 208 18.00 11.52 15.75
C GLY A 208 19.08 11.99 14.77
N ALA A 209 20.37 11.80 15.07
CA ALA A 209 21.46 12.14 14.16
C ALA A 209 21.57 11.11 13.02
N VAL A 210 21.92 11.59 11.82
CA VAL A 210 21.96 10.78 10.60
C VAL A 210 23.41 10.41 10.26
N PHE A 211 23.63 9.14 9.97
CA PHE A 211 24.93 8.59 9.58
C PHE A 211 24.80 7.83 8.26
N GLN A 212 25.92 7.71 7.56
CA GLN A 212 26.07 6.82 6.40
C GLN A 212 27.06 5.73 6.74
N LEU A 213 26.65 4.46 6.61
CA LEU A 213 27.48 3.29 6.82
C LEU A 213 27.71 2.57 5.50
N THR A 214 28.96 2.49 5.07
CA THR A 214 29.39 1.76 3.86
C THR A 214 30.43 0.70 4.22
N MET A 215 30.64 -0.23 3.30
CA MET A 215 31.76 -1.17 3.33
C MET A 215 32.67 -0.87 2.15
N VAL A 216 33.95 -0.61 2.40
CA VAL A 216 34.94 -0.31 1.36
C VAL A 216 36.10 -1.27 1.49
N ARG A 217 36.28 -2.12 0.49
CA ARG A 217 37.26 -3.22 0.46
C ARG A 217 37.19 -4.10 1.70
N GLY A 218 35.98 -4.41 2.16
CA GLY A 218 35.70 -5.20 3.36
C GLY A 218 35.79 -4.43 4.69
N GLU A 219 36.29 -3.20 4.69
CA GLU A 219 36.41 -2.38 5.90
C GLU A 219 35.18 -1.49 6.13
N PRO A 220 34.75 -1.30 7.39
CA PRO A 220 33.66 -0.39 7.72
C PRO A 220 34.05 1.07 7.53
N ALA A 221 33.19 1.83 6.87
CA ALA A 221 33.28 3.28 6.82
C ALA A 221 31.95 3.89 7.33
N CYS A 222 31.97 4.42 8.55
CA CYS A 222 30.83 5.12 9.14
C CYS A 222 31.09 6.62 9.16
N ARG A 223 30.24 7.38 8.49
CA ARG A 223 30.35 8.84 8.34
C ARG A 223 29.18 9.54 9.02
N ALA A 224 29.48 10.42 9.97
CA ALA A 224 28.50 11.37 10.48
C ALA A 224 28.16 12.40 9.40
N THR A 225 26.88 12.59 9.10
CA THR A 225 26.47 13.56 8.07
C THR A 225 26.33 14.98 8.60
N GLY A 226 26.29 15.14 9.93
CA GLY A 226 25.96 16.40 10.60
C GLY A 226 24.46 16.74 10.56
N LEU A 227 23.64 15.88 9.95
CA LEU A 227 22.19 16.05 9.88
C LEU A 227 21.51 15.45 11.11
N ALA A 228 20.39 16.05 11.51
CA ALA A 228 19.50 15.50 12.53
C ALA A 228 18.05 15.59 12.06
N VAL A 229 17.26 14.58 12.43
CA VAL A 229 15.83 14.50 12.15
C VAL A 229 15.07 14.55 13.46
N GLU A 230 14.06 15.41 13.49
CA GLU A 230 13.15 15.53 14.62
C GLU A 230 11.94 14.60 14.48
N GLY A 231 11.41 14.16 15.63
CA GLY A 231 10.24 13.28 15.67
C GLY A 231 10.57 11.79 15.55
N ARG A 232 9.50 10.99 15.52
CA ARG A 232 9.62 9.53 15.42
C ARG A 232 9.88 9.14 13.97
N VAL A 233 11.00 8.45 13.74
CA VAL A 233 11.33 7.85 12.44
C VAL A 233 10.44 6.63 12.21
N ARG A 234 9.86 6.57 11.01
CA ARG A 234 9.01 5.48 10.52
C ARG A 234 9.71 4.64 9.48
N ALA A 235 10.48 5.27 8.60
CA ALA A 235 11.24 4.58 7.59
C ALA A 235 12.49 5.36 7.21
N VAL A 236 13.50 4.65 6.76
CA VAL A 236 14.65 5.21 6.05
C VAL A 236 14.78 4.41 4.76
N VAL A 237 14.92 5.10 3.64
CA VAL A 237 15.01 4.49 2.32
C VAL A 237 16.23 5.07 1.61
N VAL A 238 17.02 4.20 0.98
CA VAL A 238 18.13 4.59 0.12
C VAL A 238 17.72 4.30 -1.33
N ASP A 239 18.03 5.22 -2.23
CA ASP A 239 17.72 5.15 -3.65
C ASP A 239 18.95 5.57 -4.47
N GLU A 240 19.78 4.59 -4.86
CA GLU A 240 21.01 4.84 -5.63
C GLU A 240 20.70 5.10 -7.10
N HIS A 241 20.39 6.35 -7.39
CA HIS A 241 20.11 6.80 -8.75
C HIS A 241 21.33 7.48 -9.41
N PRO A 242 21.61 7.24 -10.70
CA PRO A 242 22.72 7.88 -11.43
C PRO A 242 22.73 9.41 -11.40
N ARG A 243 21.56 10.04 -11.21
CA ARG A 243 21.40 11.50 -11.10
C ARG A 243 22.09 12.09 -9.86
N LYS A 244 22.25 11.30 -8.79
CA LYS A 244 22.85 11.73 -7.51
C LYS A 244 22.29 13.04 -6.95
N GLU A 245 20.97 13.26 -7.06
CA GLU A 245 20.32 14.44 -6.47
C GLU A 245 20.16 14.26 -4.96
N PHE A 246 19.65 13.11 -4.54
CA PHE A 246 19.55 12.69 -3.14
C PHE A 246 20.01 11.23 -3.01
N ILE A 247 20.52 10.89 -1.82
CA ILE A 247 20.93 9.52 -1.45
C ILE A 247 19.68 8.69 -1.12
N GLY A 248 18.69 9.32 -0.50
CA GLY A 248 17.51 8.63 -0.01
C GLY A 248 16.53 9.56 0.72
N ALA A 249 15.60 8.97 1.45
CA ALA A 249 14.60 9.67 2.23
C ALA A 249 14.43 9.11 3.64
N ILE A 250 14.14 10.00 4.58
CA ILE A 250 13.76 9.67 5.95
C ILE A 250 12.29 10.08 6.14
N VAL A 251 11.47 9.12 6.54
CA VAL A 251 10.04 9.30 6.81
C VAL A 251 9.85 9.38 8.32
N THR A 252 9.21 10.45 8.78
CA THR A 252 8.74 10.63 10.16
C THR A 252 7.22 10.52 10.19
N ASP A 253 6.60 10.53 11.37
CA ASP A 253 5.12 10.47 11.49
C ASP A 253 4.38 11.49 10.60
N ALA A 254 4.91 12.71 10.46
CA ALA A 254 4.22 13.83 9.79
C ALA A 254 4.98 14.47 8.62
N ALA A 255 6.20 14.00 8.30
CA ALA A 255 7.01 14.61 7.26
C ALA A 255 7.93 13.59 6.56
N VAL A 256 8.29 13.92 5.33
CA VAL A 256 9.32 13.22 4.55
C VAL A 256 10.48 14.19 4.31
N TYR A 257 11.68 13.73 4.58
CA TYR A 257 12.92 14.47 4.38
C TYR A 257 13.78 13.74 3.35
N LEU A 258 14.30 14.46 2.36
CA LEU A 258 15.32 13.95 1.45
C LEU A 258 16.70 14.21 2.03
N VAL A 259 17.55 13.18 1.99
CA VAL A 259 18.97 13.29 2.34
C VAL A 259 19.74 13.60 1.07
N MET A 260 20.07 14.88 0.88
CA MET A 260 20.76 15.37 -0.32
C MET A 260 22.24 14.98 -0.28
N TYR A 261 22.85 14.78 -1.46
CA TYR A 261 24.29 14.50 -1.55
C TYR A 261 25.18 15.62 -0.97
N GLY A 262 24.68 16.86 -0.95
CA GLY A 262 25.35 18.00 -0.30
C GLY A 262 25.25 18.02 1.23
N ASN A 263 24.94 16.89 1.89
CA ASN A 263 24.69 16.80 3.34
C ASN A 263 23.69 17.85 3.82
N THR A 264 22.58 17.99 3.09
CA THR A 264 21.45 18.86 3.46
C THR A 264 20.21 18.01 3.60
N LEU A 265 19.41 18.30 4.61
CA LEU A 265 18.14 17.63 4.84
C LEU A 265 17.01 18.51 4.31
N THR A 266 16.37 18.09 3.22
CA THR A 266 15.32 18.87 2.56
C THR A 266 13.95 18.31 2.88
N ARG A 267 13.10 19.07 3.58
CA ARG A 267 11.72 18.68 3.86
C ARG A 267 10.86 18.80 2.60
N LEU A 268 10.12 17.75 2.26
CA LEU A 268 9.18 17.80 1.15
C LEU A 268 7.92 18.60 1.52
N PRO A 269 7.38 19.45 0.62
CA PRO A 269 6.17 20.23 0.86
C PRO A 269 4.90 19.37 0.72
N LEU A 270 4.76 18.38 1.60
CA LEU A 270 3.64 17.43 1.63
C LEU A 270 2.60 17.84 2.67
N GLU A 271 1.58 18.58 2.24
CA GLU A 271 0.50 19.03 3.13
C GLU A 271 -0.39 17.85 3.57
N GLY A 272 -0.57 17.71 4.88
CA GLY A 272 -1.41 16.67 5.48
C GLY A 272 -0.84 15.24 5.36
N PHE A 273 0.47 15.09 5.20
CA PHE A 273 1.12 13.79 5.20
C PHE A 273 1.04 13.11 6.56
N ASP A 274 0.57 11.86 6.57
CA ASP A 274 0.56 10.95 7.71
C ASP A 274 1.25 9.66 7.30
N ALA A 275 2.39 9.31 7.90
CA ALA A 275 3.11 8.10 7.56
C ALA A 275 2.30 6.80 7.74
N SER A 276 1.23 6.82 8.54
CA SER A 276 0.39 5.64 8.77
C SER A 276 -0.45 5.28 7.54
N GLY A 277 -0.80 6.25 6.69
CA GLY A 277 -1.73 6.04 5.58
C GLY A 277 -1.42 6.82 4.30
N SER A 278 -0.49 7.77 4.31
CA SER A 278 -0.15 8.60 3.16
C SER A 278 1.04 8.04 2.40
N LEU A 279 0.88 7.87 1.09
CA LEU A 279 2.03 7.68 0.20
C LEU A 279 2.70 9.03 -0.05
N ALA A 280 4.00 8.99 -0.32
CA ALA A 280 4.75 10.11 -0.87
C ALA A 280 5.44 9.67 -2.17
N GLN A 281 5.45 10.55 -3.16
CA GLN A 281 6.16 10.34 -4.41
C GLN A 281 6.95 11.60 -4.76
N VAL A 282 8.17 11.41 -5.23
CA VAL A 282 8.99 12.46 -5.84
C VAL A 282 9.32 12.00 -7.24
N ARG A 283 9.17 12.89 -8.22
CA ARG A 283 9.61 12.68 -9.59
C ARG A 283 10.36 13.91 -10.05
N SER A 284 11.59 13.73 -10.46
CA SER A 284 12.42 14.80 -10.99
C SER A 284 12.34 14.87 -12.51
N ASP A 285 12.36 16.09 -13.02
CA ASP A 285 12.63 16.41 -14.41
C ASP A 285 13.85 17.37 -14.46
N PRO A 286 14.36 17.76 -15.64
CA PRO A 286 15.48 18.70 -15.74
C PRO A 286 15.25 20.06 -15.06
N LEU A 287 14.04 20.60 -15.13
CA LEU A 287 13.74 21.97 -14.71
C LEU A 287 13.05 22.02 -13.34
N HIS A 288 12.09 21.13 -13.10
CA HIS A 288 11.23 21.08 -11.93
C HIS A 288 11.25 19.67 -11.31
N ARG A 289 10.61 19.55 -10.14
CA ARG A 289 10.28 18.26 -9.55
C ARG A 289 8.80 18.28 -9.22
N THR A 290 8.15 17.12 -9.34
CA THR A 290 6.78 16.94 -8.90
C THR A 290 6.81 16.08 -7.64
N VAL A 291 6.25 16.61 -6.56
CA VAL A 291 6.04 15.90 -5.32
C VAL A 291 4.55 15.61 -5.19
N ALA A 292 4.17 14.40 -4.80
CA ALA A 292 2.77 14.03 -4.63
C ALA A 292 2.53 13.26 -3.33
N THR A 293 1.37 13.46 -2.73
CA THR A 293 0.87 12.65 -1.61
C THR A 293 -0.59 12.28 -1.80
N ALA A 294 -0.94 11.07 -1.35
CA ALA A 294 -2.31 10.59 -1.32
C ALA A 294 -2.49 9.67 -0.13
N ASP A 295 -3.63 9.81 0.56
CA ASP A 295 -4.04 8.84 1.56
C ASP A 295 -4.50 7.55 0.87
N VAL A 296 -3.84 6.43 1.16
CA VAL A 296 -4.18 5.14 0.56
C VAL A 296 -5.38 4.46 1.24
N ARG A 297 -5.77 4.94 2.43
CA ARG A 297 -6.94 4.46 3.18
C ARG A 297 -8.23 4.96 2.55
N ASP A 298 -8.21 6.18 2.02
CA ASP A 298 -9.35 6.80 1.33
C ASP A 298 -8.92 7.52 0.05
N ARG A 299 -8.81 6.76 -1.05
CA ARG A 299 -8.57 7.31 -2.39
C ARG A 299 -9.83 7.80 -3.11
N ILE A 300 -11.00 7.59 -2.52
CA ILE A 300 -12.27 7.89 -3.17
C ILE A 300 -12.68 9.32 -2.86
N ASN A 301 -12.57 9.72 -1.59
CA ASN A 301 -12.99 11.04 -1.12
C ASN A 301 -11.82 12.02 -1.04
N LEU A 302 -10.61 11.54 -0.74
CA LEU A 302 -9.45 12.43 -0.61
C LEU A 302 -8.70 12.54 -1.95
N PRO A 303 -8.34 13.77 -2.36
CA PRO A 303 -7.59 13.98 -3.58
C PRO A 303 -6.13 13.54 -3.39
N THR A 304 -5.50 13.16 -4.50
CA THR A 304 -4.04 13.13 -4.59
C THR A 304 -3.56 14.56 -4.75
N ARG A 305 -2.76 15.04 -3.79
CA ARG A 305 -2.18 16.38 -3.81
C ARG A 305 -0.86 16.34 -4.56
N TYR A 306 -0.73 17.16 -5.59
CA TYR A 306 0.48 17.36 -6.37
C TYR A 306 1.04 18.76 -6.13
N VAL A 307 2.36 18.84 -6.00
CA VAL A 307 3.09 20.09 -5.83
C VAL A 307 4.26 20.08 -6.80
N ALA A 308 4.27 21.03 -7.72
CA ALA A 308 5.42 21.31 -8.57
C ALA A 308 6.38 22.17 -7.75
N VAL A 309 7.64 21.78 -7.70
CA VAL A 309 8.68 22.44 -6.92
C VAL A 309 9.89 22.76 -7.78
N THR A 310 10.63 23.79 -7.36
CA THR A 310 11.93 24.16 -7.93
C THR A 310 13.00 23.10 -7.62
N PRO A 311 14.21 23.20 -8.21
CA PRO A 311 15.35 22.40 -7.77
C PRO A 311 15.65 22.41 -6.27
N ALA A 312 15.32 23.53 -5.59
CA ALA A 312 15.50 23.68 -4.15
C ALA A 312 14.28 23.21 -3.34
N TYR A 313 13.34 22.49 -3.96
CA TYR A 313 12.10 22.01 -3.35
C TYR A 313 11.17 23.11 -2.82
N ALA A 314 11.30 24.35 -3.32
CA ALA A 314 10.34 25.41 -3.05
C ALA A 314 9.07 25.24 -3.91
N PRO A 315 7.87 25.36 -3.34
CA PRO A 315 6.62 25.17 -4.08
C PRO A 315 6.39 26.25 -5.13
N VAL A 316 6.06 25.83 -6.35
CA VAL A 316 5.72 26.70 -7.50
C VAL A 316 4.22 26.66 -7.76
N ARG A 317 3.65 25.46 -7.91
CA ARG A 317 2.24 25.25 -8.23
C ARG A 317 1.68 24.07 -7.45
N ARG A 318 0.43 24.17 -6.99
CA ARG A 318 -0.28 23.11 -6.28
C ARG A 318 -1.50 22.68 -7.08
N PHE A 319 -1.78 21.39 -7.08
CA PHE A 319 -2.95 20.83 -7.76
C PHE A 319 -3.51 19.62 -7.01
N ASN A 320 -4.84 19.54 -6.92
CA ASN A 320 -5.52 18.45 -6.23
C ASN A 320 -6.29 17.61 -7.25
N LEU A 321 -5.83 16.38 -7.47
CA LEU A 321 -6.47 15.43 -8.36
C LEU A 321 -7.39 14.51 -7.56
N GLY A 322 -8.69 14.80 -7.58
CA GLY A 322 -9.72 13.92 -7.04
C GLY A 322 -10.37 13.06 -8.11
N LEU A 323 -11.07 11.99 -7.69
CA LEU A 323 -11.99 11.30 -8.59
C LEU A 323 -13.12 12.25 -9.03
N PRO A 324 -13.55 12.20 -10.30
CA PRO A 324 -14.69 12.97 -10.78
C PRO A 324 -15.95 12.72 -9.92
N ALA A 325 -16.71 13.78 -9.62
CA ALA A 325 -17.94 13.71 -8.82
C ALA A 325 -18.92 12.60 -9.25
N PRO A 326 -19.30 12.44 -10.54
CA PRO A 326 -20.26 11.41 -10.93
C PRO A 326 -19.75 9.99 -10.68
N MET A 327 -18.43 9.76 -10.78
CA MET A 327 -17.83 8.48 -10.48
C MET A 327 -17.82 8.21 -8.97
N ARG A 328 -17.51 9.22 -8.17
CA ARG A 328 -17.52 9.13 -6.70
C ARG A 328 -18.92 8.81 -6.18
N GLU A 329 -19.95 9.48 -6.71
CA GLU A 329 -21.35 9.22 -6.37
C GLU A 329 -21.78 7.80 -6.76
N ARG A 330 -21.40 7.34 -7.96
CA ARG A 330 -21.66 5.96 -8.39
C ARG A 330 -20.98 4.93 -7.48
N LEU A 331 -19.73 5.18 -7.10
CA LEU A 331 -18.99 4.34 -6.17
C LEU A 331 -19.66 4.26 -4.79
N ALA A 332 -20.04 5.41 -4.23
CA ALA A 332 -20.74 5.49 -2.95
C ALA A 332 -22.07 4.73 -3.02
N PHE A 333 -22.87 4.96 -4.07
CA PHE A 333 -24.12 4.26 -4.29
C PHE A 333 -23.95 2.74 -4.36
N LEU A 334 -22.95 2.24 -5.11
CA LEU A 334 -22.67 0.81 -5.19
C LEU A 334 -22.20 0.22 -3.85
N GLN A 335 -21.38 0.95 -3.09
CA GLN A 335 -20.97 0.54 -1.74
C GLN A 335 -22.16 0.47 -0.77
N ASP A 336 -23.06 1.45 -0.84
CA ASP A 336 -24.28 1.49 -0.05
C ASP A 336 -25.22 0.33 -0.40
N MET A 337 -25.46 0.07 -1.68
CA MET A 337 -26.29 -1.07 -2.13
C MET A 337 -25.67 -2.41 -1.74
N GLY A 338 -24.34 -2.54 -1.81
CA GLY A 338 -23.61 -3.73 -1.35
C GLY A 338 -23.83 -4.04 0.13
N SER A 339 -24.17 -3.04 0.95
CA SER A 339 -24.45 -3.22 2.38
C SER A 339 -25.67 -4.11 2.64
N ALA A 340 -26.60 -4.24 1.68
CA ALA A 340 -27.76 -5.13 1.80
C ALA A 340 -27.37 -6.62 1.83
N LEU A 341 -26.20 -6.98 1.33
CA LEU A 341 -25.76 -8.37 1.22
C LEU A 341 -25.25 -8.94 2.54
N SER A 342 -24.60 -8.12 3.36
CA SER A 342 -24.02 -8.57 4.63
C SER A 342 -23.89 -7.39 5.61
N PRO A 343 -24.23 -7.58 6.89
CA PRO A 343 -24.13 -6.53 7.90
C PRO A 343 -22.70 -6.15 8.28
N PHE A 344 -21.74 -7.02 7.96
CA PHE A 344 -20.31 -6.76 8.11
C PHE A 344 -19.53 -7.46 6.99
N ALA A 345 -18.33 -6.99 6.74
CA ALA A 345 -17.40 -7.59 5.80
C ALA A 345 -16.09 -7.93 6.51
N VAL A 346 -15.54 -9.10 6.19
CA VAL A 346 -14.17 -9.45 6.59
C VAL A 346 -13.22 -8.89 5.54
N ARG A 347 -12.32 -7.98 5.92
CA ARG A 347 -11.25 -7.48 5.07
C ARG A 347 -9.94 -8.20 5.36
N GLN A 348 -9.34 -8.72 4.29
CA GLN A 348 -8.08 -9.46 4.35
C GLN A 348 -6.85 -8.63 3.99
N PHE A 349 -7.05 -7.48 3.36
CA PHE A 349 -5.98 -6.63 2.86
C PHE A 349 -6.31 -5.17 3.11
N ALA A 350 -5.34 -4.44 3.66
CA ALA A 350 -5.36 -2.99 3.80
C ALA A 350 -4.16 -2.42 3.02
N PRO A 351 -4.36 -1.47 2.09
CA PRO A 351 -3.29 -0.90 1.26
C PRO A 351 -2.09 -0.35 2.05
N GLU A 352 -2.33 0.08 3.28
CA GLU A 352 -1.37 0.69 4.20
C GLU A 352 -0.63 -0.29 5.10
N GLU A 353 -1.17 -1.48 5.39
CA GLU A 353 -0.59 -2.37 6.43
C GLU A 353 0.38 -3.42 5.87
N GLY A 354 0.41 -3.67 4.56
CA GLY A 354 1.40 -4.54 3.92
C GLY A 354 1.39 -6.02 4.38
N ARG A 355 0.43 -6.42 5.21
CA ARG A 355 0.22 -7.77 5.76
C ARG A 355 -1.22 -8.24 5.57
N ILE A 356 -1.44 -9.54 5.72
CA ILE A 356 -2.79 -10.12 5.73
C ILE A 356 -3.43 -9.84 7.08
N LEU A 357 -4.63 -9.27 7.06
CA LEU A 357 -5.41 -8.98 8.26
C LEU A 357 -6.67 -9.81 8.27
N LEU A 358 -7.31 -9.94 9.42
CA LEU A 358 -8.69 -10.42 9.52
C LEU A 358 -9.47 -9.36 10.28
N ARG A 359 -9.78 -8.25 9.59
CA ARG A 359 -10.55 -7.15 10.18
C ARG A 359 -12.02 -7.33 9.84
N VAL A 360 -12.86 -7.35 10.86
CA VAL A 360 -14.31 -7.28 10.68
C VAL A 360 -14.70 -5.80 10.67
N GLU A 361 -15.24 -5.33 9.56
CA GLU A 361 -15.72 -3.97 9.41
C GLU A 361 -17.25 -3.98 9.24
N PRO A 362 -17.97 -3.03 9.85
CA PRO A 362 -19.39 -2.88 9.58
C PRO A 362 -19.63 -2.56 8.11
N ALA A 363 -20.84 -2.87 7.62
CA ALA A 363 -21.27 -2.44 6.30
C ALA A 363 -21.21 -0.90 6.17
N ALA A 364 -21.02 -0.41 4.94
CA ALA A 364 -20.93 1.03 4.66
C ALA A 364 -22.18 1.80 5.12
N SER A 365 -23.36 1.19 4.92
CA SER A 365 -24.64 1.73 5.37
C SER A 365 -25.38 0.74 6.26
N LEU A 366 -25.39 1.03 7.57
CA LEU A 366 -26.10 0.23 8.57
C LEU A 366 -27.63 0.12 8.29
N PRO A 367 -28.34 1.19 7.89
CA PRO A 367 -29.77 1.07 7.55
C PRO A 367 -30.04 0.06 6.43
N ILE A 368 -29.26 0.12 5.35
CA ILE A 368 -29.43 -0.79 4.20
C ILE A 368 -29.07 -2.23 4.61
N ALA A 369 -28.04 -2.41 5.43
CA ALA A 369 -27.70 -3.71 6.00
C ALA A 369 -28.84 -4.31 6.85
N THR A 370 -29.51 -3.50 7.69
CA THR A 370 -30.65 -3.98 8.49
C THR A 370 -31.82 -4.42 7.60
N LEU A 371 -32.13 -3.66 6.54
CA LEU A 371 -33.14 -4.05 5.55
C LEU A 371 -32.77 -5.37 4.87
N GLY A 372 -31.50 -5.55 4.49
CA GLY A 372 -30.99 -6.80 3.94
C GLY A 372 -31.14 -7.99 4.88
N CYS A 373 -30.83 -7.82 6.17
CA CYS A 373 -30.98 -8.87 7.18
C CYS A 373 -32.44 -9.25 7.43
N VAL A 374 -33.34 -8.26 7.46
CA VAL A 374 -34.79 -8.49 7.56
C VAL A 374 -35.30 -9.23 6.32
N ALA A 375 -34.93 -8.79 5.12
CA ALA A 375 -35.31 -9.45 3.87
C ALA A 375 -34.81 -10.90 3.80
N ALA A 376 -33.57 -11.17 4.18
CA ALA A 376 -33.02 -12.52 4.25
C ALA A 376 -33.80 -13.41 5.24
N THR A 377 -34.20 -12.87 6.39
CA THR A 377 -35.01 -13.58 7.39
C THR A 377 -36.42 -13.87 6.87
N LEU A 378 -37.06 -12.93 6.17
CA LEU A 378 -38.36 -13.13 5.54
C LEU A 378 -38.29 -14.20 4.44
N LEU A 379 -37.22 -14.22 3.64
CA LEU A 379 -36.98 -15.25 2.63
C LEU A 379 -36.83 -16.64 3.25
N LEU A 380 -36.11 -16.75 4.38
CA LEU A 380 -36.03 -18.02 5.13
C LEU A 380 -37.42 -18.51 5.54
N LEU A 381 -38.23 -17.62 6.14
CA LEU A 381 -39.59 -17.96 6.59
C LEU A 381 -40.49 -18.38 5.42
N ALA A 382 -40.44 -17.65 4.30
CA ALA A 382 -41.20 -17.97 3.10
C ALA A 382 -40.78 -19.32 2.50
N GLY A 383 -39.49 -19.58 2.36
CA GLY A 383 -38.95 -20.84 1.86
C GLY A 383 -39.33 -22.04 2.73
N ARG A 384 -39.23 -21.88 4.06
CA ARG A 384 -39.63 -22.93 5.01
C ARG A 384 -41.13 -23.16 5.04
N ARG A 385 -41.95 -22.10 4.89
CA ARG A 385 -43.40 -22.21 4.74
C ARG A 385 -43.77 -22.98 3.48
N TRP A 386 -43.08 -22.73 2.36
CA TRP A 386 -43.29 -23.47 1.12
C TRP A 386 -42.90 -24.96 1.27
N GLN A 387 -41.79 -25.24 1.94
CA GLN A 387 -41.35 -26.60 2.26
C GLN A 387 -42.15 -27.28 3.39
N ARG A 388 -43.16 -26.60 3.97
CA ARG A 388 -43.95 -27.06 5.12
C ARG A 388 -43.11 -27.46 6.34
N GLN A 389 -41.96 -26.81 6.53
CA GLN A 389 -41.06 -27.05 7.65
C GLN A 389 -41.20 -25.96 8.73
N ARG A 390 -40.99 -26.35 9.99
CA ARG A 390 -40.93 -25.38 11.10
C ARG A 390 -39.55 -24.74 11.16
N VAL A 391 -39.51 -23.43 11.39
CA VAL A 391 -38.27 -22.68 11.56
C VAL A 391 -37.89 -22.66 13.04
N HIS A 392 -36.66 -23.05 13.33
CA HIS A 392 -36.13 -22.96 14.69
C HIS A 392 -35.71 -21.50 15.01
N PRO A 393 -35.96 -20.97 16.22
CA PRO A 393 -35.57 -19.59 16.56
C PRO A 393 -34.09 -19.27 16.34
N VAL A 394 -33.21 -20.26 16.56
CA VAL A 394 -31.76 -20.13 16.29
C VAL A 394 -31.46 -19.88 14.81
N GLU A 395 -32.22 -20.50 13.88
CA GLU A 395 -32.05 -20.27 12.44
C GLU A 395 -32.43 -18.83 12.05
N MET A 396 -33.46 -18.28 12.68
CA MET A 396 -33.84 -16.88 12.52
C MET A 396 -32.77 -15.95 13.08
N LEU A 397 -32.24 -16.23 14.27
CA LEU A 397 -31.21 -15.40 14.90
C LEU A 397 -29.92 -15.38 14.08
N VAL A 398 -29.47 -16.53 13.56
CA VAL A 398 -28.30 -16.61 12.68
C VAL A 398 -28.54 -15.83 11.39
N THR A 399 -29.71 -15.96 10.77
CA THR A 399 -30.03 -15.24 9.53
C THR A 399 -30.14 -13.74 9.77
N LEU A 400 -30.70 -13.32 10.90
CA LEU A 400 -30.82 -11.91 11.25
C LEU A 400 -29.45 -11.28 11.59
N ALA A 401 -28.56 -12.02 12.24
CA ALA A 401 -27.25 -11.54 12.63
C ALA A 401 -26.24 -11.49 11.46
N PHE A 402 -26.35 -12.43 10.51
CA PHE A 402 -25.41 -12.56 9.40
C PHE A 402 -25.98 -12.14 8.04
N GLY A 403 -27.28 -11.84 7.93
CA GLY A 403 -27.93 -11.47 6.67
C GLY A 403 -27.94 -12.60 5.64
N LEU A 404 -27.61 -12.28 4.38
CA LEU A 404 -27.57 -13.25 3.28
C LEU A 404 -26.59 -14.41 3.54
N PRO A 405 -25.35 -14.20 4.06
CA PRO A 405 -24.50 -15.28 4.54
C PRO A 405 -25.19 -16.26 5.50
N GLY A 406 -26.00 -15.73 6.44
CA GLY A 406 -26.79 -16.49 7.40
C GLY A 406 -27.84 -17.37 6.73
N LEU A 407 -28.58 -16.79 5.77
CA LEU A 407 -29.59 -17.51 4.99
C LEU A 407 -28.97 -18.69 4.23
N VAL A 408 -27.83 -18.48 3.55
CA VAL A 408 -27.12 -19.53 2.79
C VAL A 408 -26.66 -20.65 3.72
N GLY A 409 -26.05 -20.31 4.86
CA GLY A 409 -25.58 -21.30 5.84
C GLY A 409 -26.71 -22.16 6.40
N VAL A 410 -27.84 -21.54 6.76
CA VAL A 410 -29.03 -22.23 7.28
C VAL A 410 -29.76 -23.03 6.19
N ALA A 411 -29.78 -22.55 4.95
CA ALA A 411 -30.42 -23.26 3.84
C ALA A 411 -29.68 -24.56 3.48
N LEU A 412 -28.34 -24.55 3.50
CA LEU A 412 -27.51 -25.71 3.16
C LEU A 412 -27.42 -26.76 4.27
N PHE A 413 -27.31 -26.31 5.53
CA PHE A 413 -27.05 -27.21 6.66
C PHE A 413 -28.24 -27.36 7.62
N GLY A 414 -29.34 -26.65 7.39
CA GLY A 414 -30.59 -26.80 8.15
C GLY A 414 -31.52 -27.88 7.59
N PRO A 415 -32.56 -28.30 8.34
CA PRO A 415 -32.98 -27.76 9.63
C PRO A 415 -32.06 -28.21 10.79
N VAL A 416 -31.77 -27.25 11.67
CA VAL A 416 -30.88 -27.39 12.83
C VAL A 416 -31.64 -27.93 14.04
N GLY A 417 -32.96 -27.75 14.07
CA GLY A 417 -33.86 -28.33 15.09
C GLY A 417 -34.14 -29.81 14.83
N VAL A 418 -34.13 -30.61 15.90
CA VAL A 418 -34.58 -32.01 15.86
C VAL A 418 -36.11 -32.04 15.75
N THR A 419 -36.65 -32.52 14.63
CA THR A 419 -38.04 -32.99 14.58
C THR A 419 -38.15 -34.30 15.37
N PRO A 420 -39.00 -34.39 16.42
CA PRO A 420 -39.20 -35.65 17.10
C PRO A 420 -39.75 -36.68 16.11
N PRO A 421 -39.35 -37.97 16.20
CA PRO A 421 -39.93 -39.01 15.37
C PRO A 421 -41.46 -39.05 15.58
N PRO A 422 -42.25 -39.38 14.55
CA PRO A 422 -43.69 -39.55 14.74
C PRO A 422 -43.91 -40.60 15.81
N SER A 423 -44.71 -40.27 16.82
CA SER A 423 -45.16 -41.22 17.83
C SER A 423 -45.77 -42.43 17.12
N SER A 424 -45.25 -43.62 17.39
CA SER A 424 -45.82 -44.89 16.93
C SER A 424 -47.33 -44.93 17.25
N PRO A 425 -48.17 -45.44 16.33
CA PRO A 425 -49.60 -45.54 16.58
C PRO A 425 -49.86 -46.48 17.78
N PRO A 426 -50.93 -46.26 18.56
CA PRO A 426 -51.23 -47.06 19.74
C PRO A 426 -51.44 -48.52 19.33
N GLY A 427 -50.83 -49.43 20.08
CA GLY A 427 -50.73 -50.86 19.80
C GLY A 427 -52.04 -51.49 19.33
N GLY A 428 -52.00 -52.08 18.13
CA GLY A 428 -53.02 -53.01 17.66
C GLY A 428 -52.98 -54.28 18.49
N ARG A 429 -54.16 -54.67 18.98
CA ARG A 429 -54.43 -55.91 19.73
C ARG A 429 -53.84 -57.13 19.03
N GLN A 430 -53.09 -57.95 19.76
CA GLN A 430 -52.81 -59.34 19.39
C GLN A 430 -54.11 -60.15 19.48
N PRO A 431 -54.43 -61.03 18.50
CA PRO A 431 -55.48 -62.00 18.68
C PRO A 431 -54.94 -63.19 19.48
N SER A 432 -55.72 -63.61 20.48
CA SER A 432 -55.57 -64.86 21.21
C SER A 432 -55.68 -66.07 20.27
N CYS A 433 -54.66 -66.93 20.24
CA CYS A 433 -54.83 -68.31 19.79
C CYS A 433 -55.02 -69.22 21.00
N SER A 434 -56.04 -70.06 20.86
CA SER A 434 -56.40 -71.18 21.74
C SER A 434 -55.59 -72.41 21.36
#